data_AF-A0A1P8B9K4-F1
#
_entry.id   AF-A0A1P8B9K4-F1
#
_cell.length_a   1.000
_cell.length_b   1.000
_cell.length_c   1.000
_cell.angle_alpha   90.00
_cell.angle_beta   90.00
_cell.angle_gamma   90.00
#
_symmetry.space_group_name_H-M   'P 1'
#
loop_
_entity.id
_entity.type
_entity.pdbx_description
1 polymer ?
#
loop_
_entity_poly.entity_id
_entity_poly.type
_entity_poly.pdbx_seq_one_letter_code
_entity_poly.pdbx_strand_id
1 'polypeptide(L)'
;MVWNYPEISKEDFIKLLKGFVDLLILASGFQSSGVPAHWDAENCKKALQWGLFFENVLRSINSSDTFGESMRELDEAISEMKSNPLFPKGLENLSSDNLSKGREFVLEHLMNNSTLKDKQLQAILVAAVESGDGIREIIDGKLCKRQSVVSCVSALETGLKILSKHIEPKESLHREDNDATFLGLGQQPIELLRWNIWQSKAISYFLSKRTLRLVSGASLIFSAPKAQWVEMLRRLRVSDKNDDDIFIEKIELLLLGCVTSRWTHLIEGIMSVSYKSVTVSEEYEELCKLLLQRSKCLKQNEIALNSKVEEILEYLTEILESRFHQLWKLPSALTAAAIPSWSPLFGLYFGGIEKQLKLDHSTTRFCSCDKDLNEHNDCELAERVWCLYVFHICICH
;
A
#
# COMPACT_ATOMS: atom_id res chain seq x y z
N MET A 1 -6.43 45.03 -1.18
CA MET A 1 -6.45 44.31 -2.46
C MET A 1 -7.91 44.21 -2.84
N VAL A 2 -8.22 44.52 -4.10
CA VAL A 2 -9.61 44.55 -4.56
C VAL A 2 -9.74 43.60 -5.73
N TRP A 3 -10.54 42.54 -5.54
CA TRP A 3 -11.02 41.70 -6.62
C TRP A 3 -11.62 42.58 -7.73
N ASN A 4 -11.01 42.55 -8.91
CA ASN A 4 -11.29 43.46 -10.00
C ASN A 4 -11.73 42.75 -11.29
N TYR A 5 -12.01 41.45 -11.21
CA TYR A 5 -12.56 40.68 -12.31
C TYR A 5 -14.10 40.84 -12.38
N PRO A 6 -14.68 41.31 -13.50
CA PRO A 6 -16.07 41.77 -13.53
C PRO A 6 -17.11 40.66 -13.73
N GLU A 7 -16.73 39.48 -14.23
CA GLU A 7 -17.71 38.45 -14.62
C GLU A 7 -18.25 37.63 -13.45
N ILE A 8 -17.51 37.59 -12.32
CA ILE A 8 -17.91 36.86 -11.12
C ILE A 8 -17.34 37.54 -9.88
N SER A 9 -18.14 37.61 -8.81
CA SER A 9 -17.68 38.10 -7.51
C SER A 9 -16.65 37.15 -6.90
N LYS A 10 -15.79 37.65 -6.01
CA LYS A 10 -14.86 36.81 -5.26
C LYS A 10 -15.60 35.73 -4.49
N GLU A 11 -16.68 36.10 -3.79
CA GLU A 11 -17.45 35.20 -2.94
C GLU A 11 -18.05 34.04 -3.74
N ASP A 12 -18.62 34.33 -4.91
CA ASP A 12 -19.20 33.31 -5.79
C ASP A 12 -18.12 32.42 -6.41
N PHE A 13 -16.98 33.00 -6.82
CA PHE A 13 -15.86 32.22 -7.35
C PHE A 13 -15.32 31.23 -6.32
N ILE A 14 -15.13 31.66 -5.06
CA ILE A 14 -14.67 30.79 -3.97
C ILE A 14 -15.71 29.72 -3.63
N LYS A 15 -17.01 30.02 -3.74
CA LYS A 15 -18.07 29.02 -3.55
C LYS A 15 -18.01 27.93 -4.64
N LEU A 16 -17.77 28.32 -5.89
CA LEU A 16 -17.54 27.37 -6.98
C LEU A 16 -16.26 26.57 -6.73
N LEU A 17 -15.16 27.20 -6.36
CA LEU A 17 -13.91 26.50 -6.08
C LEU A 17 -14.07 25.42 -4.99
N LYS A 18 -14.83 25.71 -3.92
CA LYS A 18 -15.17 24.72 -2.88
C LYS A 18 -15.96 23.54 -3.45
N GLY A 19 -17.00 23.80 -4.26
CA GLY A 19 -17.76 22.74 -4.93
C GLY A 19 -16.92 21.91 -5.90
N PHE A 20 -15.94 22.52 -6.57
CA PHE A 20 -15.00 21.82 -7.43
C PHE A 20 -14.07 20.89 -6.65
N VAL A 21 -13.56 21.36 -5.50
CA VAL A 21 -12.79 20.52 -4.57
C VAL A 21 -13.60 19.31 -4.12
N ASP A 22 -14.87 19.50 -3.73
CA ASP A 22 -15.76 18.39 -3.38
C ASP A 22 -15.95 17.39 -4.52
N LEU A 23 -16.10 17.90 -5.76
CA LEU A 23 -16.20 17.08 -6.96
C LEU A 23 -14.93 16.23 -7.19
N LEU A 24 -13.75 16.82 -7.01
CA LEU A 24 -12.47 16.12 -7.17
C LEU A 24 -12.26 15.05 -6.10
N ILE A 25 -12.71 15.30 -4.86
CA ILE A 25 -12.71 14.28 -3.81
C ILE A 25 -13.58 13.10 -4.26
N LEU A 26 -14.77 13.33 -4.80
CA LEU A 26 -15.62 12.25 -5.33
C LEU A 26 -14.97 11.52 -6.52
N ALA A 27 -14.21 12.25 -7.35
CA ALA A 27 -13.50 11.67 -8.50
C ALA A 27 -12.43 10.65 -8.06
N SER A 28 -11.88 10.82 -6.85
CA SER A 28 -10.92 9.87 -6.25
C SER A 28 -11.53 8.50 -5.91
N GLY A 29 -12.86 8.36 -5.93
CA GLY A 29 -13.53 7.06 -6.06
C GLY A 29 -14.60 6.74 -5.02
N PHE A 30 -14.69 7.49 -3.94
CA PHE A 30 -15.65 7.21 -2.86
C PHE A 30 -16.42 8.47 -2.46
N GLN A 31 -17.68 8.27 -2.11
CA GLN A 31 -18.52 9.26 -1.46
C GLN A 31 -18.16 9.37 0.03
N SER A 32 -18.59 10.45 0.69
CA SER A 32 -18.43 10.61 2.14
C SER A 32 -19.11 9.49 2.97
N SER A 33 -20.05 8.76 2.38
CA SER A 33 -20.68 7.56 2.95
C SER A 33 -19.83 6.28 2.87
N GLY A 34 -18.69 6.31 2.17
CA GLY A 34 -17.86 5.13 1.86
C GLY A 34 -18.34 4.31 0.66
N VAL A 35 -19.47 4.68 0.05
CA VAL A 35 -19.96 4.03 -1.18
C VAL A 35 -19.13 4.50 -2.37
N PRO A 36 -18.80 3.63 -3.35
CA PRO A 36 -18.13 4.05 -4.57
C PRO A 36 -18.88 5.18 -5.28
N ALA A 37 -18.16 6.23 -5.66
CA ALA A 37 -18.74 7.34 -6.42
C ALA A 37 -19.18 6.85 -7.81
N HIS A 38 -20.41 7.21 -8.18
CA HIS A 38 -20.99 6.84 -9.47
C HIS A 38 -20.61 7.85 -10.56
N TRP A 39 -19.73 7.42 -11.45
CA TRP A 39 -19.22 8.20 -12.57
C TRP A 39 -19.72 7.60 -13.89
N ASP A 40 -20.92 8.02 -14.31
CA ASP A 40 -21.42 7.80 -15.67
C ASP A 40 -20.90 8.90 -16.61
N ALA A 41 -21.20 8.76 -17.91
CA ALA A 41 -20.71 9.71 -18.91
C ALA A 41 -21.21 11.14 -18.64
N GLU A 42 -22.43 11.29 -18.13
CA GLU A 42 -23.03 12.59 -17.85
C GLU A 42 -22.36 13.29 -16.65
N ASN A 43 -22.10 12.57 -15.56
CA ASN A 43 -21.40 13.10 -14.40
C ASN A 43 -19.94 13.42 -14.73
N CYS A 44 -19.27 12.57 -15.52
CA CYS A 44 -17.92 12.87 -16.02
C CYS A 44 -17.92 14.14 -16.90
N LYS A 45 -18.92 14.31 -17.75
CA LYS A 45 -19.06 15.50 -18.61
C LYS A 45 -19.27 16.76 -17.79
N LYS A 46 -20.11 16.71 -16.76
CA LYS A 46 -20.27 17.80 -15.78
C LYS A 46 -18.94 18.13 -15.11
N ALA A 47 -18.21 17.13 -14.61
CA ALA A 47 -16.89 17.36 -14.02
C ALA A 47 -15.91 18.07 -14.98
N LEU A 48 -15.89 17.66 -16.25
CA LEU A 48 -15.08 18.32 -17.29
C LEU A 48 -15.55 19.75 -17.58
N GLN A 49 -16.86 20.02 -17.55
CA GLN A 49 -17.40 21.37 -17.69
C GLN A 49 -16.98 22.29 -16.53
N TRP A 50 -16.94 21.77 -15.30
CA TRP A 50 -16.37 22.50 -14.16
C TRP A 50 -14.90 22.83 -14.40
N GLY A 51 -14.11 21.86 -14.85
CA GLY A 51 -12.71 22.10 -15.23
C GLY A 51 -12.57 23.17 -16.32
N LEU A 52 -13.39 23.12 -17.36
CA LEU A 52 -13.41 24.09 -18.46
C LEU A 52 -13.78 25.50 -17.99
N PHE A 53 -14.71 25.61 -17.05
CA PHE A 53 -15.09 26.89 -16.45
C PHE A 53 -13.88 27.59 -15.82
N PHE A 54 -13.11 26.89 -14.96
CA PHE A 54 -11.91 27.47 -14.35
C PHE A 54 -10.83 27.81 -15.37
N GLU A 55 -10.61 26.95 -16.37
CA GLU A 55 -9.68 27.24 -17.47
C GLU A 55 -10.06 28.55 -18.20
N ASN A 56 -11.34 28.77 -18.46
CA ASN A 56 -11.82 29.95 -19.17
C ASN A 56 -11.69 31.22 -18.32
N VAL A 57 -12.09 31.18 -17.05
CA VAL A 57 -11.98 32.33 -16.14
C VAL A 57 -10.51 32.70 -15.92
N LEU A 58 -9.63 31.72 -15.67
CA LEU A 58 -8.21 32.01 -15.46
C LEU A 58 -7.49 32.44 -16.73
N ARG A 59 -7.88 31.91 -17.90
CA ARG A 59 -7.40 32.43 -19.18
C ARG A 59 -7.79 33.88 -19.38
N SER A 60 -9.02 34.26 -19.01
CA SER A 60 -9.50 35.65 -19.08
C SER A 60 -8.70 36.57 -18.14
N ILE A 61 -8.51 36.16 -16.88
CA ILE A 61 -7.71 36.89 -15.88
C ILE A 61 -6.26 37.06 -16.37
N ASN A 62 -5.61 35.98 -16.84
CA ASN A 62 -4.21 36.03 -17.29
C ASN A 62 -4.02 36.75 -18.62
N SER A 63 -5.07 36.93 -19.43
CA SER A 63 -4.98 37.64 -20.72
C SER A 63 -4.90 39.15 -20.59
N SER A 64 -5.14 39.69 -19.39
CA SER A 64 -5.13 41.13 -19.15
C SER A 64 -4.29 41.50 -17.94
N ASP A 65 -3.33 42.41 -18.13
CA ASP A 65 -2.50 42.95 -17.05
C ASP A 65 -3.34 43.66 -15.97
N THR A 66 -4.59 44.02 -16.28
CA THR A 66 -5.49 44.68 -15.34
C THR A 66 -5.90 43.77 -14.17
N PHE A 67 -5.99 42.45 -14.37
CA PHE A 67 -6.58 41.53 -13.39
C PHE A 67 -5.54 40.83 -12.49
N GLY A 68 -4.28 41.27 -12.50
CA GLY A 68 -3.22 40.68 -11.68
C GLY A 68 -3.52 40.67 -10.18
N GLU A 69 -4.28 41.64 -9.66
CA GLU A 69 -4.73 41.64 -8.26
C GLU A 69 -5.71 40.49 -7.97
N SER A 70 -6.64 40.20 -8.89
CA SER A 70 -7.59 39.08 -8.73
C SER A 70 -6.89 37.73 -8.68
N MET A 71 -5.83 37.55 -9.47
CA MET A 71 -5.01 36.33 -9.46
C MET A 71 -4.31 36.13 -8.12
N ARG A 72 -3.74 37.21 -7.56
CA ARG A 72 -3.12 37.16 -6.22
C ARG A 72 -4.14 36.84 -5.13
N GLU A 73 -5.32 37.45 -5.18
CA GLU A 73 -6.40 37.14 -4.23
C GLU A 73 -6.89 35.69 -4.33
N LEU A 74 -6.87 35.11 -5.52
CA LEU A 74 -7.17 33.69 -5.71
C LEU A 74 -6.12 32.79 -5.05
N ASP A 75 -4.85 33.05 -5.29
CA ASP A 75 -3.77 32.26 -4.67
C ASP A 75 -3.79 32.37 -3.14
N GLU A 76 -4.07 33.57 -2.61
CA GLU A 76 -4.27 33.81 -1.18
C GLU A 76 -5.46 32.99 -0.64
N ALA A 77 -6.60 32.95 -1.35
CA ALA A 77 -7.76 32.17 -0.94
C ALA A 77 -7.53 30.65 -1.03
N ILE A 78 -6.79 30.16 -2.04
CA ILE A 78 -6.37 28.76 -2.12
C ILE A 78 -5.45 28.39 -0.94
N SER A 79 -4.52 29.28 -0.59
CA SER A 79 -3.64 29.09 0.57
C SER A 79 -4.43 29.04 1.88
N GLU A 80 -5.40 29.93 2.05
CA GLU A 80 -6.33 29.92 3.20
C GLU A 80 -7.13 28.62 3.27
N MET A 81 -7.68 28.14 2.14
CA MET A 81 -8.40 26.87 2.08
C MET A 81 -7.50 25.68 2.48
N LYS A 82 -6.26 25.67 2.00
CA LYS A 82 -5.26 24.62 2.32
C LYS A 82 -4.82 24.66 3.79
N SER A 83 -4.91 25.80 4.45
CA SER A 83 -4.58 25.93 5.88
C SER A 83 -5.58 25.19 6.79
N ASN A 84 -6.78 24.87 6.27
CA ASN A 84 -7.76 24.10 7.02
C ASN A 84 -7.22 22.67 7.29
N PRO A 85 -7.14 22.22 8.57
CA PRO A 85 -6.67 20.88 8.91
C PRO A 85 -7.50 19.74 8.30
N LEU A 86 -8.69 20.02 7.77
CA LEU A 86 -9.57 19.06 7.09
C LEU A 86 -9.44 19.09 5.56
N PHE A 87 -8.56 19.94 5.01
CA PHE A 87 -8.37 20.02 3.56
C PHE A 87 -7.79 18.69 3.02
N PRO A 88 -8.27 18.17 1.87
CA PRO A 88 -7.83 16.89 1.34
C PRO A 88 -6.34 16.91 0.97
N LYS A 89 -5.53 16.04 1.58
CA LYS A 89 -4.10 15.94 1.26
C LYS A 89 -3.80 15.58 -0.20
N GLY A 90 -4.67 14.81 -0.85
CA GLY A 90 -4.54 14.52 -2.28
C GLY A 90 -4.59 15.77 -3.17
N LEU A 91 -5.07 16.89 -2.63
CA LEU A 91 -5.14 18.19 -3.30
C LEU A 91 -4.17 19.21 -2.71
N GLU A 92 -3.17 18.79 -1.92
CA GLU A 92 -2.21 19.71 -1.27
C GLU A 92 -1.46 20.60 -2.27
N ASN A 93 -1.29 20.13 -3.50
CA ASN A 93 -0.61 20.86 -4.55
C ASN A 93 -1.53 21.81 -5.33
N LEU A 94 -2.84 21.84 -5.02
CA LEU A 94 -3.80 22.71 -5.70
C LEU A 94 -3.31 24.16 -5.69
N SER A 95 -3.21 24.73 -6.89
CA SER A 95 -2.85 26.11 -7.16
C SER A 95 -3.68 26.66 -8.32
N SER A 96 -3.56 27.96 -8.56
CA SER A 96 -4.11 28.60 -9.76
C SER A 96 -3.56 27.98 -11.06
N ASP A 97 -2.31 27.51 -11.08
CA ASP A 97 -1.76 26.77 -12.22
C ASP A 97 -2.52 25.47 -12.49
N ASN A 98 -2.91 24.72 -11.45
CA ASN A 98 -3.72 23.51 -11.66
C ASN A 98 -5.10 23.85 -12.18
N LEU A 99 -5.73 24.92 -11.66
CA LEU A 99 -7.04 25.38 -12.11
C LEU A 99 -6.99 25.88 -13.57
N SER A 100 -5.88 26.47 -14.00
CA SER A 100 -5.65 26.88 -15.40
C SER A 100 -5.60 25.69 -16.38
N LYS A 101 -5.45 24.47 -15.86
CA LYS A 101 -5.51 23.18 -16.55
C LYS A 101 -6.63 22.30 -15.97
N GLY A 102 -7.75 22.92 -15.60
CA GLY A 102 -8.83 22.28 -14.85
C GLY A 102 -9.34 20.97 -15.44
N ARG A 103 -9.47 20.83 -16.77
CA ARG A 103 -9.90 19.58 -17.41
C ARG A 103 -8.84 18.49 -17.29
N GLU A 104 -7.56 18.82 -17.47
CA GLU A 104 -6.46 17.87 -17.23
C GLU A 104 -6.49 17.38 -15.78
N PHE A 105 -6.70 18.31 -14.85
CA PHE A 105 -6.73 18.02 -13.42
C PHE A 105 -7.91 17.09 -13.04
N VAL A 106 -9.09 17.31 -13.62
CA VAL A 106 -10.26 16.42 -13.47
C VAL A 106 -9.97 15.03 -14.03
N LEU A 107 -9.44 14.94 -15.25
CA LEU A 107 -9.10 13.66 -15.88
C LEU A 107 -8.08 12.88 -15.06
N GLU A 108 -7.10 13.57 -14.48
CA GLU A 108 -6.11 12.95 -13.62
C GLU A 108 -6.75 12.27 -12.41
N HIS A 109 -7.69 12.93 -11.74
CA HIS A 109 -8.39 12.37 -10.58
C HIS A 109 -9.31 11.21 -10.96
N LEU A 110 -10.01 11.30 -12.08
CA LEU A 110 -10.88 10.23 -12.57
C LEU A 110 -10.08 9.00 -13.04
N MET A 111 -8.96 9.21 -13.74
CA MET A 111 -8.17 8.13 -14.35
C MET A 111 -7.17 7.48 -13.41
N ASN A 112 -6.68 8.19 -12.37
CA ASN A 112 -5.73 7.63 -11.40
C ASN A 112 -6.41 6.86 -10.26
N ASN A 113 -7.75 6.75 -10.29
CA ASN A 113 -8.47 5.91 -9.35
C ASN A 113 -8.06 4.43 -9.48
N SER A 114 -7.54 3.87 -8.39
CA SER A 114 -7.05 2.48 -8.31
C SER A 114 -8.16 1.43 -8.50
N THR A 115 -9.41 1.83 -8.27
CA THR A 115 -10.62 1.01 -8.40
C THR A 115 -11.34 1.19 -9.74
N LEU A 116 -10.81 2.01 -10.65
CA LEU A 116 -11.44 2.31 -11.94
C LEU A 116 -11.77 1.04 -12.71
N LYS A 117 -13.07 0.80 -12.91
CA LYS A 117 -13.63 -0.31 -13.68
C LYS A 117 -13.76 0.04 -15.16
N ASP A 118 -13.80 -0.96 -16.04
CA ASP A 118 -13.93 -0.76 -17.49
C ASP A 118 -15.13 0.11 -17.86
N LYS A 119 -16.28 -0.07 -17.19
CA LYS A 119 -17.47 0.77 -17.38
C LYS A 119 -17.23 2.25 -17.03
N GLN A 120 -16.48 2.53 -15.97
CA GLN A 120 -16.14 3.90 -15.58
C GLN A 120 -15.11 4.50 -16.54
N LEU A 121 -14.13 3.71 -16.98
CA LEU A 121 -13.19 4.15 -18.02
C LEU A 121 -13.92 4.50 -19.31
N GLN A 122 -14.86 3.66 -19.75
CA GLN A 122 -15.72 3.94 -20.90
C GLN A 122 -16.51 5.23 -20.72
N ALA A 123 -17.11 5.44 -19.54
CA ALA A 123 -17.85 6.66 -19.23
C ALA A 123 -16.96 7.92 -19.29
N ILE A 124 -15.74 7.86 -18.74
CA ILE A 124 -14.76 8.95 -18.82
C ILE A 124 -14.40 9.25 -20.28
N LEU A 125 -14.14 8.21 -21.09
CA LEU A 125 -13.77 8.37 -22.49
C LEU A 125 -14.90 8.97 -23.32
N VAL A 126 -16.14 8.52 -23.14
CA VAL A 126 -17.32 9.10 -23.81
C VAL A 126 -17.45 10.58 -23.45
N ALA A 127 -17.42 10.91 -22.16
CA ALA A 127 -17.53 12.29 -21.69
C ALA A 127 -16.44 13.21 -22.25
N ALA A 128 -15.22 12.69 -22.32
CA ALA A 128 -14.05 13.45 -22.75
C ALA A 128 -14.03 13.67 -24.28
N VAL A 129 -14.47 12.68 -25.07
CA VAL A 129 -14.69 12.82 -26.52
C VAL A 129 -15.80 13.83 -26.82
N GLU A 130 -16.90 13.78 -26.06
CA GLU A 130 -18.02 14.72 -26.22
C GLU A 130 -17.69 16.17 -25.81
N SER A 131 -16.61 16.38 -25.05
CA SER A 131 -16.24 17.69 -24.50
C SER A 131 -15.31 18.52 -25.42
N GLY A 132 -14.99 18.02 -26.62
CA GLY A 132 -14.36 18.78 -27.71
C GLY A 132 -12.83 18.68 -27.83
N ASP A 133 -12.29 19.31 -28.87
CA ASP A 133 -10.97 19.00 -29.47
C ASP A 133 -9.75 19.22 -28.55
N GLY A 134 -9.83 20.07 -27.53
CA GLY A 134 -8.70 20.34 -26.63
C GLY A 134 -8.38 19.22 -25.63
N ILE A 135 -9.24 18.22 -25.48
CA ILE A 135 -9.11 17.17 -24.46
C ILE A 135 -8.42 15.92 -25.02
N ARG A 136 -8.44 15.73 -26.34
CA ARG A 136 -7.97 14.50 -26.98
C ARG A 136 -6.50 14.18 -26.68
N GLU A 137 -5.62 15.16 -26.83
CA GLU A 137 -4.18 15.01 -26.54
C GLU A 137 -3.94 14.68 -25.06
N ILE A 138 -4.73 15.27 -24.16
CA ILE A 138 -4.67 15.02 -22.72
C ILE A 138 -5.08 13.56 -22.41
N ILE A 139 -6.20 13.10 -22.99
CA ILE A 139 -6.68 11.71 -22.84
C ILE A 139 -5.64 10.73 -23.37
N ASP A 140 -5.12 10.95 -24.57
CA ASP A 140 -4.15 10.06 -25.20
C ASP A 140 -2.89 9.94 -24.32
N GLY A 141 -2.39 11.07 -23.80
CA GLY A 141 -1.27 11.07 -22.86
C GLY A 141 -1.55 10.31 -21.56
N LYS A 142 -2.73 10.51 -20.95
CA LYS A 142 -3.11 9.82 -19.68
C LYS A 142 -3.41 8.33 -19.92
N LEU A 143 -4.00 7.97 -21.05
CA LEU A 143 -4.25 6.58 -21.46
C LEU A 143 -2.95 5.83 -21.69
N CYS A 144 -1.99 6.41 -22.42
CA CYS A 144 -0.67 5.80 -22.62
C CYS A 144 0.05 5.52 -21.29
N LYS A 145 0.02 6.49 -20.36
CA LYS A 145 0.56 6.32 -18.99
C LYS A 145 -0.15 5.20 -18.22
N ARG A 146 -1.47 5.09 -18.32
CA ARG A 146 -2.22 4.01 -17.66
C ARG A 146 -1.93 2.65 -18.32
N GLN A 147 -1.86 2.60 -19.64
CA GLN A 147 -1.59 1.39 -20.40
C GLN A 147 -0.20 0.84 -20.09
N SER A 148 0.82 1.68 -19.94
CA SER A 148 2.16 1.23 -19.57
C SER A 148 2.17 0.55 -18.19
N VAL A 149 1.54 1.17 -17.18
CA VAL A 149 1.40 0.58 -15.84
C VAL A 149 0.64 -0.74 -15.88
N VAL A 150 -0.49 -0.80 -16.58
CA VAL A 150 -1.31 -2.03 -16.71
C VAL A 150 -0.54 -3.14 -17.42
N SER A 151 0.21 -2.80 -18.47
CA SER A 151 1.04 -3.77 -19.22
C SER A 151 2.16 -4.32 -18.34
N CYS A 152 2.84 -3.46 -17.56
CA CYS A 152 3.87 -3.89 -16.60
C CYS A 152 3.31 -4.84 -15.55
N VAL A 153 2.17 -4.50 -14.92
CA VAL A 153 1.54 -5.37 -13.91
C VAL A 153 1.11 -6.71 -14.53
N SER A 154 0.52 -6.70 -15.73
CA SER A 154 0.13 -7.94 -16.42
C SER A 154 1.33 -8.81 -16.79
N ALA A 155 2.46 -8.21 -17.21
CA ALA A 155 3.69 -8.92 -17.51
C ALA A 155 4.28 -9.56 -16.23
N LEU A 156 4.29 -8.82 -15.12
CA LEU A 156 4.69 -9.34 -13.80
C LEU A 156 3.80 -10.49 -13.36
N GLU A 157 2.47 -10.35 -13.43
CA GLU A 157 1.53 -11.43 -13.10
C GLU A 157 1.77 -12.68 -13.96
N THR A 158 2.05 -12.49 -15.25
CA THR A 158 2.37 -13.60 -16.16
C THR A 158 3.69 -14.28 -15.77
N GLY A 159 4.74 -13.50 -15.49
CA GLY A 159 6.02 -14.01 -15.03
C GLY A 159 5.90 -14.77 -13.71
N LEU A 160 5.16 -14.22 -12.73
CA LEU A 160 4.89 -14.87 -11.45
C LEU A 160 4.11 -16.16 -11.61
N LYS A 161 3.08 -16.18 -12.48
CA LYS A 161 2.31 -17.39 -12.75
C LYS A 161 3.17 -18.47 -13.39
N ILE A 162 4.09 -18.09 -14.28
CA ILE A 162 5.06 -19.02 -14.86
C ILE A 162 5.99 -19.55 -13.76
N LEU A 163 6.61 -18.67 -12.96
CA LEU A 163 7.49 -19.08 -11.85
C LEU A 163 6.77 -20.01 -10.86
N SER A 164 5.57 -19.65 -10.44
CA SER A 164 4.74 -20.46 -9.52
C SER A 164 4.52 -21.88 -10.04
N LYS A 165 4.21 -22.03 -11.33
CA LYS A 165 3.99 -23.36 -11.95
C LYS A 165 5.26 -24.22 -12.00
N HIS A 166 6.44 -23.62 -11.99
CA HIS A 166 7.71 -24.35 -12.01
C HIS A 166 8.25 -24.64 -10.60
N ILE A 167 7.72 -23.94 -9.59
CA ILE A 167 8.11 -24.08 -8.18
C ILE A 167 7.17 -25.02 -7.42
N GLU A 168 5.92 -25.20 -7.88
CA GLU A 168 5.05 -26.25 -7.36
C GLU A 168 5.74 -27.63 -7.50
N PRO A 169 5.95 -28.37 -6.40
CA PRO A 169 6.54 -29.69 -6.46
C PRO A 169 5.64 -30.55 -7.35
N LYS A 170 6.17 -31.06 -8.46
CA LYS A 170 5.51 -32.17 -9.15
C LYS A 170 5.41 -33.29 -8.12
N GLU A 171 4.20 -33.60 -7.66
CA GLU A 171 3.87 -34.68 -6.70
C GLU A 171 4.18 -36.10 -7.23
N SER A 172 5.20 -36.25 -8.06
CA SER A 172 5.62 -37.52 -8.66
C SER A 172 7.13 -37.71 -8.56
N LEU A 173 7.68 -37.66 -7.35
CA LEU A 173 8.86 -38.46 -7.03
C LEU A 173 8.35 -39.77 -6.47
N HIS A 174 8.00 -40.68 -7.39
CA HIS A 174 7.89 -42.09 -7.06
C HIS A 174 9.20 -42.50 -6.37
N ARG A 175 9.09 -42.90 -5.10
CA ARG A 175 10.12 -43.67 -4.40
C ARG A 175 10.35 -44.96 -5.18
N GLU A 176 11.23 -44.93 -6.17
CA GLU A 176 11.99 -46.12 -6.53
C GLU A 176 13.08 -46.26 -5.47
N ASP A 177 12.73 -47.04 -4.47
CA ASP A 177 13.63 -47.71 -3.56
C ASP A 177 14.64 -48.50 -4.42
N ASN A 178 15.89 -48.04 -4.50
CA ASN A 178 17.06 -48.88 -4.79
C ASN A 178 18.36 -48.11 -4.52
N ASP A 179 19.22 -48.78 -3.76
CA ASP A 179 20.64 -48.53 -3.52
C ASP A 179 21.06 -47.37 -2.59
N ALA A 180 21.21 -47.80 -1.34
CA ALA A 180 22.00 -47.20 -0.28
C ALA A 180 23.45 -46.88 -0.70
N THR A 181 23.73 -45.67 -1.22
CA THR A 181 25.07 -45.05 -1.15
C THR A 181 25.09 -43.51 -1.28
N PHE A 182 24.03 -42.79 -0.89
CA PHE A 182 23.96 -41.31 -1.00
C PHE A 182 23.61 -40.57 0.31
N LEU A 183 24.07 -41.10 1.45
CA LEU A 183 23.73 -40.64 2.82
C LEU A 183 24.29 -39.27 3.26
N GLY A 184 24.62 -38.36 2.34
CA GLY A 184 25.11 -37.01 2.68
C GLY A 184 24.66 -35.88 1.75
N LEU A 185 24.00 -36.18 0.63
CA LEU A 185 23.58 -35.19 -0.38
C LEU A 185 22.05 -34.98 -0.44
N GLY A 186 21.27 -35.74 0.33
CA GLY A 186 19.80 -35.75 0.21
C GLY A 186 19.06 -34.58 0.89
N GLN A 187 19.63 -33.95 1.92
CA GLN A 187 18.98 -32.85 2.65
C GLN A 187 19.14 -31.49 1.96
N GLN A 188 20.31 -31.23 1.38
CA GLN A 188 20.62 -29.96 0.69
C GLN A 188 19.66 -29.58 -0.46
N PRO A 189 19.22 -30.51 -1.35
CA PRO A 189 18.28 -30.17 -2.41
C PRO A 189 16.87 -29.87 -1.87
N ILE A 190 16.49 -30.44 -0.72
CA ILE A 190 15.19 -30.20 -0.09
C ILE A 190 15.17 -28.80 0.55
N GLU A 191 16.22 -28.42 1.27
CA GLU A 191 16.33 -27.09 1.90
C GLU A 191 16.36 -25.95 0.86
N LEU A 192 17.13 -26.12 -0.23
CA LEU A 192 17.16 -25.15 -1.33
C LEU A 192 15.78 -25.02 -2.00
N LEU A 193 15.07 -26.13 -2.20
CA LEU A 193 13.73 -26.12 -2.78
C LEU A 193 12.74 -25.35 -1.88
N ARG A 194 12.76 -25.60 -0.57
CA ARG A 194 11.92 -24.89 0.42
C ARG A 194 12.22 -23.39 0.43
N TRP A 195 13.50 -23.02 0.43
CA TRP A 195 13.93 -21.64 0.36
C TRP A 195 13.38 -20.94 -0.90
N ASN A 196 13.47 -21.60 -2.07
CA ASN A 196 12.90 -21.08 -3.31
C ASN A 196 11.37 -20.94 -3.23
N ILE A 197 10.67 -21.89 -2.59
CA ILE A 197 9.22 -21.83 -2.38
C ILE A 197 8.86 -20.61 -1.52
N TRP A 198 9.52 -20.41 -0.38
CA TRP A 198 9.24 -19.28 0.52
C TRP A 198 9.59 -17.93 -0.12
N GLN A 199 10.73 -17.85 -0.81
CA GLN A 199 11.10 -16.65 -1.57
C GLN A 199 10.07 -16.34 -2.65
N SER A 200 9.64 -17.34 -3.41
CA SER A 200 8.61 -17.19 -4.44
C SER A 200 7.26 -16.76 -3.86
N LYS A 201 6.82 -17.36 -2.75
CA LYS A 201 5.60 -16.95 -2.04
C LYS A 201 5.68 -15.48 -1.59
N ALA A 202 6.79 -15.07 -1.00
CA ALA A 202 7.02 -13.69 -0.57
C ALA A 202 6.95 -12.72 -1.75
N ILE A 203 7.69 -13.00 -2.83
CA ILE A 203 7.70 -12.19 -4.05
C ILE A 203 6.31 -12.14 -4.68
N SER A 204 5.61 -13.28 -4.76
CA SER A 204 4.26 -13.38 -5.33
C SER A 204 3.27 -12.53 -4.55
N TYR A 205 3.35 -12.55 -3.21
CA TYR A 205 2.54 -11.67 -2.37
C TYR A 205 2.81 -10.20 -2.64
N PHE A 206 4.07 -9.76 -2.58
CA PHE A 206 4.43 -8.35 -2.76
C PHE A 206 4.10 -7.85 -4.17
N LEU A 207 4.33 -8.66 -5.19
CA LEU A 207 4.08 -8.27 -6.59
C LEU A 207 2.64 -8.53 -7.06
N SER A 208 1.77 -9.05 -6.19
CA SER A 208 0.36 -9.25 -6.57
C SER A 208 -0.33 -7.91 -6.84
N LYS A 209 -1.20 -7.86 -7.84
CA LYS A 209 -2.01 -6.67 -8.17
C LYS A 209 -2.87 -6.19 -6.99
N ARG A 210 -3.34 -7.11 -6.15
CA ARG A 210 -4.08 -6.76 -4.93
C ARG A 210 -3.17 -5.98 -3.98
N THR A 211 -2.00 -6.52 -3.68
CA THR A 211 -1.06 -5.89 -2.74
C THR A 211 -0.52 -4.57 -3.27
N LEU A 212 -0.17 -4.48 -4.56
CA LEU A 212 0.26 -3.21 -5.18
C LEU A 212 -0.79 -2.10 -5.05
N ARG A 213 -2.08 -2.43 -5.20
CA ARG A 213 -3.18 -1.48 -4.97
C ARG A 213 -3.30 -1.07 -3.51
N LEU A 214 -3.16 -2.02 -2.59
CA LEU A 214 -3.21 -1.75 -1.15
C LEU A 214 -2.05 -0.87 -0.70
N VAL A 215 -0.82 -1.08 -1.20
CA VAL A 215 0.34 -0.23 -0.90
C VAL A 215 0.13 1.19 -1.42
N SER A 216 -0.38 1.33 -2.65
CA SER A 216 -0.72 2.65 -3.20
C SER A 216 -1.78 3.35 -2.34
N GLY A 217 -2.82 2.63 -1.91
CA GLY A 217 -3.83 3.14 -0.99
C GLY A 217 -3.26 3.51 0.38
N ALA A 218 -2.40 2.66 0.97
CA ALA A 218 -1.72 2.89 2.23
C ALA A 218 -0.84 4.15 2.16
N SER A 219 -0.09 4.33 1.06
CA SER A 219 0.70 5.54 0.81
C SER A 219 -0.14 6.80 0.87
N LEU A 220 -1.30 6.79 0.22
CA LEU A 220 -2.23 7.92 0.23
C LEU A 220 -2.82 8.14 1.63
N ILE A 221 -3.26 7.09 2.31
CA ILE A 221 -3.88 7.17 3.64
C ILE A 221 -2.89 7.70 4.68
N PHE A 222 -1.70 7.11 4.78
CA PHE A 222 -0.69 7.45 5.80
C PHE A 222 0.16 8.67 5.39
N SER A 223 -0.10 9.25 4.21
CA SER A 223 0.34 10.62 3.93
C SER A 223 -0.38 11.63 4.84
N ALA A 224 -1.63 11.34 5.26
CA ALA A 224 -2.45 12.16 6.15
C ALA A 224 -1.89 12.26 7.59
N PRO A 225 -2.25 13.29 8.37
CA PRO A 225 -1.83 13.40 9.77
C PRO A 225 -2.53 12.31 10.60
N LYS A 226 -1.89 11.83 11.67
CA LYS A 226 -2.41 10.78 12.58
C LYS A 226 -3.90 10.87 12.84
N ALA A 227 -4.36 12.05 13.26
CA ALA A 227 -5.76 12.29 13.61
C ALA A 227 -6.76 11.94 12.48
N GLN A 228 -6.42 12.20 11.22
CA GLN A 228 -7.33 11.97 10.08
C GLN A 228 -7.44 10.48 9.76
N TRP A 229 -6.31 9.79 9.59
CA TRP A 229 -6.36 8.37 9.22
C TRP A 229 -6.81 7.50 10.39
N VAL A 230 -6.51 7.86 11.65
CA VAL A 230 -7.04 7.16 12.83
C VAL A 230 -8.56 7.25 12.86
N GLU A 231 -9.12 8.45 12.65
CA GLU A 231 -10.57 8.64 12.63
C GLU A 231 -11.23 7.87 11.47
N MET A 232 -10.62 7.91 10.29
CA MET A 232 -11.09 7.12 9.14
C MET A 232 -11.07 5.62 9.43
N LEU A 233 -9.98 5.08 9.98
CA LEU A 233 -9.88 3.67 10.35
C LEU A 233 -10.81 3.27 11.51
N ARG A 234 -11.17 4.22 12.39
CA ARG A 234 -12.13 3.99 13.49
C ARG A 234 -13.57 3.93 12.99
N ARG A 235 -13.88 4.66 11.91
CA ARG A 235 -15.20 4.64 11.23
C ARG A 235 -15.46 3.38 10.42
N LEU A 236 -14.39 2.72 9.95
CA LEU A 236 -14.46 1.35 9.42
C LEU A 236 -14.78 0.40 10.58
N ARG A 237 -16.03 0.42 11.04
CA ARG A 237 -16.49 -0.39 12.16
C ARG A 237 -16.55 -1.84 11.73
N VAL A 238 -15.80 -2.64 12.47
CA VAL A 238 -15.89 -4.08 12.57
C VAL A 238 -17.10 -4.38 13.50
N SER A 239 -18.33 -4.49 12.96
CA SER A 239 -19.51 -5.05 13.64
C SER A 239 -19.74 -6.57 13.45
N ASP A 240 -19.44 -7.33 14.51
CA ASP A 240 -19.92 -8.66 14.93
C ASP A 240 -19.93 -9.88 13.97
N LYS A 241 -19.18 -10.90 14.40
CA LYS A 241 -19.10 -12.33 14.00
C LYS A 241 -18.61 -12.72 12.61
N ASN A 242 -18.72 -11.90 11.58
CA ASN A 242 -18.06 -12.13 10.27
C ASN A 242 -16.88 -11.19 10.02
N ASP A 243 -16.38 -10.59 11.09
CA ASP A 243 -15.57 -9.38 11.03
C ASP A 243 -14.06 -9.60 11.16
N ASP A 244 -13.68 -10.86 11.37
CA ASP A 244 -12.27 -11.22 11.39
C ASP A 244 -11.61 -10.82 10.07
N ASP A 245 -12.28 -10.97 8.93
CA ASP A 245 -11.72 -10.66 7.62
C ASP A 245 -11.45 -9.16 7.45
N ILE A 246 -12.41 -8.29 7.79
CA ILE A 246 -12.24 -6.82 7.71
C ILE A 246 -11.17 -6.37 8.71
N PHE A 247 -11.14 -6.97 9.90
CA PHE A 247 -10.10 -6.69 10.89
C PHE A 247 -8.71 -7.10 10.38
N ILE A 248 -8.57 -8.26 9.74
CA ILE A 248 -7.32 -8.70 9.12
C ILE A 248 -6.91 -7.75 7.98
N GLU A 249 -7.83 -7.35 7.11
CA GLU A 249 -7.56 -6.38 6.04
C GLU A 249 -7.08 -5.04 6.60
N LYS A 250 -7.65 -4.59 7.72
CA LYS A 250 -7.21 -3.39 8.43
C LYS A 250 -5.79 -3.53 8.97
N ILE A 251 -5.45 -4.67 9.58
CA ILE A 251 -4.08 -4.97 10.03
C ILE A 251 -3.13 -5.03 8.84
N GLU A 252 -3.51 -5.69 7.75
CA GLU A 252 -2.73 -5.77 6.50
C GLU A 252 -2.42 -4.37 5.96
N LEU A 253 -3.44 -3.51 5.87
CA LEU A 253 -3.29 -2.13 5.40
C LEU A 253 -2.32 -1.32 6.28
N LEU A 254 -2.41 -1.47 7.61
CA LEU A 254 -1.49 -0.82 8.55
C LEU A 254 -0.05 -1.29 8.33
N LEU A 255 0.18 -2.60 8.22
CA LEU A 255 1.51 -3.16 7.95
C LEU A 255 2.05 -2.71 6.58
N LEU A 256 1.20 -2.65 5.55
CA LEU A 256 1.57 -2.11 4.24
C LEU A 256 1.95 -0.62 4.31
N GLY A 257 1.30 0.14 5.20
CA GLY A 257 1.69 1.51 5.54
C GLY A 257 3.13 1.61 6.06
N CYS A 258 3.53 0.70 6.95
CA CYS A 258 4.90 0.66 7.51
C CYS A 258 6.00 0.36 6.49
N VAL A 259 5.66 -0.29 5.37
CA VAL A 259 6.63 -0.67 4.33
C VAL A 259 6.59 0.21 3.10
N THR A 260 5.60 1.12 2.98
CA THR A 260 5.38 1.91 1.76
C THR A 260 6.63 2.68 1.33
N SER A 261 7.34 3.34 2.25
CA SER A 261 8.55 4.12 1.94
C SER A 261 9.75 3.27 1.54
N ARG A 262 9.75 1.98 1.91
CA ARG A 262 10.83 1.02 1.65
C ARG A 262 10.44 -0.05 0.64
N TRP A 263 9.27 0.07 0.02
CA TRP A 263 8.65 -0.99 -0.78
C TRP A 263 9.57 -1.56 -1.86
N THR A 264 10.19 -0.68 -2.65
CA THR A 264 11.15 -1.07 -3.70
C THR A 264 12.36 -1.79 -3.12
N HIS A 265 12.99 -1.21 -2.09
CA HIS A 265 14.16 -1.78 -1.42
C HIS A 265 13.85 -3.15 -0.79
N LEU A 266 12.63 -3.35 -0.29
CA LEU A 266 12.20 -4.64 0.26
C LEU A 266 12.11 -5.71 -0.83
N ILE A 267 11.52 -5.39 -1.99
CA ILE A 267 11.42 -6.32 -3.11
C ILE A 267 12.81 -6.66 -3.65
N GLU A 268 13.67 -5.66 -3.85
CA GLU A 268 15.06 -5.85 -4.27
C GLU A 268 15.85 -6.69 -3.26
N GLY A 269 15.66 -6.44 -1.97
CA GLY A 269 16.25 -7.21 -0.88
C GLY A 269 15.86 -8.69 -0.94
N ILE A 270 14.56 -8.99 -1.06
CA ILE A 270 14.09 -10.38 -1.15
C ILE A 270 14.64 -11.06 -2.41
N MET A 271 14.67 -10.36 -3.54
CA MET A 271 15.18 -10.91 -4.80
C MET A 271 16.70 -11.14 -4.80
N SER A 272 17.45 -10.38 -4.02
CA SER A 272 18.92 -10.46 -3.94
C SER A 272 19.44 -11.42 -2.89
N VAL A 273 18.60 -11.83 -1.92
CA VAL A 273 19.01 -12.85 -0.93
C VAL A 273 19.36 -14.13 -1.68
N SER A 274 20.54 -14.66 -1.41
CA SER A 274 20.97 -15.97 -1.90
C SER A 274 20.72 -17.05 -0.85
N TYR A 275 20.49 -18.28 -1.32
CA TYR A 275 20.40 -19.43 -0.43
C TYR A 275 21.70 -19.59 0.37
N LYS A 276 21.57 -19.69 1.69
CA LYS A 276 22.63 -20.14 2.59
C LYS A 276 22.11 -21.41 3.27
N SER A 277 22.94 -22.46 3.33
CA SER A 277 22.61 -23.69 4.05
C SER A 277 22.68 -23.45 5.55
N VAL A 278 21.65 -22.80 6.09
CA VAL A 278 21.47 -22.45 7.50
C VAL A 278 20.20 -23.14 7.97
N THR A 279 20.30 -23.86 9.08
CA THR A 279 19.15 -24.54 9.68
C THR A 279 18.21 -23.53 10.34
N VAL A 280 16.92 -23.87 10.47
CA VAL A 280 15.93 -23.01 11.16
C VAL A 280 16.38 -22.67 12.60
N SER A 281 17.06 -23.60 13.26
CA SER A 281 17.64 -23.39 14.59
C SER A 281 18.73 -22.30 14.59
N GLU A 282 19.64 -22.33 13.62
CA GLU A 282 20.69 -21.31 13.47
C GLU A 282 20.09 -19.94 13.11
N GLU A 283 19.08 -19.89 12.23
CA GLU A 283 18.34 -18.66 11.92
C GLU A 283 17.70 -18.07 13.18
N TYR A 284 17.06 -18.93 13.99
CA TYR A 284 16.45 -18.55 15.26
C TYR A 284 17.48 -18.04 16.29
N GLU A 285 18.64 -18.67 16.37
CA GLU A 285 19.73 -18.23 17.25
C GLU A 285 20.24 -16.83 16.89
N GLU A 286 20.42 -16.54 15.59
CA GLU A 286 20.79 -15.19 15.13
C GLU A 286 19.71 -14.14 15.46
N LEU A 287 18.43 -14.50 15.32
CA LEU A 287 17.32 -13.63 15.73
C LEU A 287 17.29 -13.40 17.25
N CYS A 288 17.63 -14.41 18.06
CA CYS A 288 17.78 -14.25 19.50
C CYS A 288 18.93 -13.28 19.85
N LYS A 289 20.06 -13.37 19.13
CA LYS A 289 21.18 -12.41 19.29
C LYS A 289 20.75 -10.99 18.97
N LEU A 290 19.95 -10.79 17.92
CA LEU A 290 19.39 -9.48 17.57
C LEU A 290 18.53 -8.90 18.70
N LEU A 291 17.65 -9.69 19.30
CA LEU A 291 16.84 -9.27 20.46
C LEU A 291 17.68 -8.92 21.68
N LEU A 292 18.74 -9.68 21.95
CA LEU A 292 19.66 -9.37 23.04
C LEU A 292 20.43 -8.06 22.78
N GLN A 293 20.82 -7.80 21.53
CA GLN A 293 21.48 -6.55 21.14
C GLN A 293 20.56 -5.33 21.20
N ARG A 294 19.25 -5.50 20.98
CA ARG A 294 18.25 -4.44 21.15
C ARG A 294 18.27 -3.83 22.54
N SER A 295 18.57 -4.63 23.57
CA SER A 295 18.73 -4.12 24.94
C SER A 295 19.96 -3.22 25.12
N LYS A 296 20.92 -3.25 24.18
CA LYS A 296 22.21 -2.52 24.24
C LYS A 296 22.35 -1.39 23.21
N CYS A 297 21.57 -1.39 22.13
CA CYS A 297 21.75 -0.44 21.02
C CYS A 297 20.45 0.28 20.60
N LEU A 298 19.83 1.01 21.52
CA LEU A 298 18.94 2.13 21.17
C LEU A 298 19.81 3.36 20.89
N LYS A 299 20.50 3.38 19.74
CA LYS A 299 21.34 4.53 19.34
C LYS A 299 20.85 5.16 18.03
N GLN A 300 19.91 6.08 18.21
CA GLN A 300 19.75 7.39 17.54
C GLN A 300 19.67 7.51 16.00
N ASN A 301 20.15 6.56 15.20
CA ASN A 301 20.28 6.77 13.74
C ASN A 301 19.06 6.32 12.91
N GLU A 302 18.19 5.44 13.42
CA GLU A 302 16.94 5.05 12.69
C GLU A 302 15.70 5.86 13.09
N ILE A 303 15.73 6.53 14.26
CA ILE A 303 14.56 7.20 14.86
C ILE A 303 14.17 8.46 14.06
N ALA A 304 15.11 9.10 13.38
CA ALA A 304 14.82 10.31 12.60
C ALA A 304 14.02 10.05 11.31
N LEU A 305 13.98 8.81 10.80
CA LEU A 305 13.34 8.53 9.50
C LEU A 305 11.87 8.07 9.60
N ASN A 306 11.35 7.78 10.80
CA ASN A 306 10.20 6.89 10.92
C ASN A 306 9.09 7.34 11.88
N SER A 307 8.92 8.64 12.14
CA SER A 307 7.81 9.12 12.98
C SER A 307 6.44 8.59 12.53
N LYS A 308 6.19 8.53 11.21
CA LYS A 308 4.95 7.95 10.66
C LYS A 308 4.82 6.44 10.93
N VAL A 309 5.91 5.69 10.79
CA VAL A 309 5.90 4.24 11.03
C VAL A 309 5.65 3.96 12.51
N GLU A 310 6.26 4.76 13.39
CA GLU A 310 6.02 4.69 14.83
C GLU A 310 4.54 4.97 15.16
N GLU A 311 3.94 6.03 14.60
CA GLU A 311 2.52 6.33 14.80
C GLU A 311 1.58 5.19 14.35
N ILE A 312 1.90 4.54 13.22
CA ILE A 312 1.13 3.40 12.70
C ILE A 312 1.29 2.19 13.63
N LEU A 313 2.52 1.89 14.07
CA LEU A 313 2.80 0.76 14.96
C LEU A 313 2.22 0.93 16.35
N GLU A 314 2.17 2.16 16.89
CA GLU A 314 1.47 2.49 18.12
C GLU A 314 -0.02 2.16 18.01
N TYR A 315 -0.67 2.67 16.95
CA TYR A 315 -2.10 2.39 16.69
C TYR A 315 -2.33 0.89 16.46
N LEU A 316 -1.44 0.23 15.73
CA LEU A 316 -1.50 -1.21 15.51
C LEU A 316 -1.40 -1.99 16.82
N THR A 317 -0.50 -1.59 17.71
CA THR A 317 -0.34 -2.22 19.03
C THR A 317 -1.59 -1.99 19.89
N GLU A 318 -2.17 -0.79 19.83
CA GLU A 318 -3.44 -0.47 20.50
C GLU A 318 -4.59 -1.33 19.98
N ILE A 319 -4.77 -1.49 18.67
CA ILE A 319 -5.89 -2.31 18.16
C ILE A 319 -5.67 -3.82 18.36
N LEU A 320 -4.41 -4.25 18.47
CA LEU A 320 -4.09 -5.66 18.67
C LEU A 320 -4.29 -6.09 20.12
N GLU A 321 -4.21 -5.21 21.14
CA GLU A 321 -4.33 -5.47 22.60
C GLU A 321 -4.00 -6.90 23.09
N SER A 322 -4.91 -7.85 22.90
CA SER A 322 -4.86 -9.26 23.31
C SER A 322 -5.02 -10.27 22.14
N ARG A 323 -5.20 -9.76 20.92
CA ARG A 323 -5.47 -10.47 19.67
C ARG A 323 -4.23 -10.62 18.77
N PHE A 324 -3.03 -10.66 19.34
CA PHE A 324 -1.77 -10.82 18.58
C PHE A 324 -1.73 -12.06 17.68
N HIS A 325 -2.52 -13.10 18.00
CA HIS A 325 -2.68 -14.28 17.15
C HIS A 325 -3.20 -13.94 15.73
N GLN A 326 -3.86 -12.80 15.53
CA GLN A 326 -4.33 -12.36 14.21
C GLN A 326 -3.17 -12.04 13.25
N LEU A 327 -1.97 -11.70 13.76
CA LEU A 327 -0.76 -11.56 12.94
C LEU A 327 -0.37 -12.88 12.24
N TRP A 328 -0.84 -14.03 12.75
CA TRP A 328 -0.59 -15.33 12.13
C TRP A 328 -1.47 -15.59 10.90
N LYS A 329 -2.55 -14.82 10.72
CA LYS A 329 -3.38 -14.90 9.51
C LYS A 329 -2.84 -14.06 8.35
N LEU A 330 -1.86 -13.20 8.63
CA LEU A 330 -1.22 -12.36 7.62
C LEU A 330 -0.02 -13.07 6.98
N PRO A 331 0.35 -12.68 5.75
CA PRO A 331 1.55 -13.17 5.09
C PRO A 331 2.79 -13.00 5.97
N SER A 332 3.56 -14.08 6.16
CA SER A 332 4.76 -14.12 6.98
C SER A 332 5.77 -13.04 6.55
N ALA A 333 5.95 -12.87 5.23
CA ALA A 333 6.87 -11.91 4.65
C ALA A 333 6.47 -10.45 4.94
N LEU A 334 5.17 -10.11 4.84
CA LEU A 334 4.69 -8.78 5.21
C LEU A 334 4.92 -8.51 6.69
N THR A 335 4.53 -9.45 7.54
CA THR A 335 4.61 -9.29 9.00
C THR A 335 6.05 -9.06 9.45
N ALA A 336 7.00 -9.82 8.89
CA ALA A 336 8.43 -9.66 9.15
C ALA A 336 8.98 -8.33 8.58
N ALA A 337 8.65 -7.96 7.35
CA ALA A 337 9.16 -6.73 6.73
C ALA A 337 8.64 -5.44 7.41
N ALA A 338 7.39 -5.47 7.88
CA ALA A 338 6.68 -4.32 8.39
C ALA A 338 6.95 -4.01 9.87
N ILE A 339 7.28 -5.03 10.68
CA ILE A 339 7.49 -4.87 12.12
C ILE A 339 9.00 -4.73 12.38
N PRO A 340 9.52 -3.51 12.60
CA PRO A 340 10.95 -3.31 12.79
C PRO A 340 11.41 -3.88 14.13
N SER A 341 12.66 -4.34 14.18
CA SER A 341 13.27 -5.01 15.33
C SER A 341 13.26 -4.16 16.61
N TRP A 342 13.27 -2.83 16.50
CA TRP A 342 13.20 -1.89 17.63
C TRP A 342 11.80 -1.69 18.21
N SER A 343 10.73 -2.12 17.54
CA SER A 343 9.34 -1.89 17.99
C SER A 343 8.92 -2.87 19.10
N PRO A 344 8.16 -2.45 20.13
CA PRO A 344 7.65 -3.38 21.15
C PRO A 344 6.87 -4.55 20.54
N LEU A 345 6.14 -4.30 19.45
CA LEU A 345 5.39 -5.30 18.71
C LEU A 345 6.28 -6.43 18.18
N PHE A 346 7.52 -6.16 17.78
CA PHE A 346 8.48 -7.19 17.39
C PHE A 346 8.73 -8.20 18.51
N GLY A 347 8.91 -7.72 19.75
CA GLY A 347 9.14 -8.59 20.90
C GLY A 347 7.92 -9.48 21.20
N LEU A 348 6.71 -8.93 21.05
CA LEU A 348 5.47 -9.69 21.23
C LEU A 348 5.28 -10.75 20.13
N TYR A 349 5.54 -10.37 18.87
CA TYR A 349 5.44 -11.27 17.72
C TYR A 349 6.48 -12.40 17.79
N PHE A 350 7.75 -12.05 18.03
CA PHE A 350 8.83 -13.03 18.19
C PHE A 350 8.62 -13.91 19.41
N GLY A 351 8.18 -13.35 20.55
CA GLY A 351 7.81 -14.15 21.73
C GLY A 351 6.66 -15.13 21.46
N GLY A 352 5.76 -14.79 20.54
CA GLY A 352 4.75 -15.72 20.01
C GLY A 352 5.37 -16.89 19.25
N ILE A 353 6.36 -16.63 18.39
CA ILE A 353 7.12 -17.65 17.64
C ILE A 353 7.93 -18.53 18.59
N GLU A 354 8.62 -17.93 19.56
CA GLU A 354 9.41 -18.66 20.57
C GLU A 354 8.54 -19.64 21.37
N LYS A 355 7.33 -19.23 21.79
CA LYS A 355 6.38 -20.13 22.47
C LYS A 355 5.97 -21.32 21.61
N GLN A 356 5.83 -21.11 20.30
CA GLN A 356 5.49 -22.17 19.36
C GLN A 356 6.67 -23.11 19.12
N LEU A 357 7.91 -22.60 19.11
CA LEU A 357 9.12 -23.42 18.97
C LEU A 357 9.44 -24.25 20.22
N LYS A 358 9.26 -23.68 21.43
CA LYS A 358 9.63 -24.33 22.71
C LYS A 358 8.57 -25.28 23.27
N LEU A 359 7.35 -25.24 22.73
CA LEU A 359 6.22 -26.15 22.98
C LEU A 359 6.14 -26.74 24.40
N ASP A 360 5.70 -25.93 25.35
CA ASP A 360 4.98 -26.47 26.50
C ASP A 360 3.60 -26.94 26.03
N HIS A 361 3.24 -28.19 26.34
CA HIS A 361 2.02 -28.90 25.92
C HIS A 361 0.68 -28.18 26.17
N SER A 362 0.69 -27.03 26.84
CA SER A 362 -0.49 -26.23 27.22
C SER A 362 -0.91 -25.16 26.21
N THR A 363 -0.13 -24.88 25.16
CA THR A 363 -0.40 -23.75 24.25
C THR A 363 -1.03 -24.23 22.94
N THR A 364 -2.10 -23.57 22.48
CA THR A 364 -2.68 -23.80 21.14
C THR A 364 -1.62 -23.60 20.07
N ARG A 365 -1.37 -24.64 19.27
CA ARG A 365 -0.48 -24.56 18.10
C ARG A 365 -1.13 -23.72 17.01
N PHE A 366 -0.35 -22.83 16.40
CA PHE A 366 -0.79 -22.01 15.26
C PHE A 366 -0.36 -22.57 13.90
N CYS A 367 0.57 -23.52 13.86
CA CYS A 367 0.96 -24.21 12.64
C CYS A 367 0.18 -25.52 12.45
N SER A 368 0.10 -25.99 11.21
CA SER A 368 -0.55 -27.25 10.83
C SER A 368 0.27 -28.52 11.15
N CYS A 369 1.41 -28.41 11.83
CA CYS A 369 2.22 -29.58 12.18
C CYS A 369 1.53 -30.48 13.21
N ASP A 370 1.45 -31.77 12.87
CA ASP A 370 0.94 -32.81 13.76
C ASP A 370 1.78 -32.92 15.04
N LYS A 371 1.17 -33.46 16.11
CA LYS A 371 1.69 -33.47 17.50
C LYS A 371 3.03 -34.17 17.72
N ASP A 372 3.64 -34.74 16.69
CA ASP A 372 4.92 -35.41 16.79
C ASP A 372 6.05 -34.38 16.84
N LEU A 373 7.04 -34.63 17.72
CA LEU A 373 8.23 -33.82 18.02
C LEU A 373 9.19 -33.63 16.83
N ASN A 374 8.71 -33.76 15.60
CA ASN A 374 9.50 -33.57 14.40
C ASN A 374 9.79 -32.08 14.21
N GLU A 375 11.04 -31.78 13.86
CA GLU A 375 11.53 -30.44 13.57
C GLU A 375 10.56 -29.70 12.62
N HIS A 376 10.30 -28.42 12.92
CA HIS A 376 9.49 -27.52 12.11
C HIS A 376 10.19 -27.21 10.79
N ASN A 377 10.23 -28.18 9.89
CA ASN A 377 11.04 -28.14 8.68
C ASN A 377 10.25 -27.62 7.46
N ASP A 378 8.91 -27.71 7.49
CA ASP A 378 8.02 -27.45 6.34
C ASP A 378 6.76 -26.64 6.67
N CYS A 379 6.75 -25.92 7.79
CA CYS A 379 5.52 -25.29 8.28
C CYS A 379 5.59 -23.77 8.32
N GLU A 380 4.42 -23.16 8.52
CA GLU A 380 4.28 -21.70 8.63
C GLU A 380 5.19 -21.08 9.71
N LEU A 381 5.52 -21.84 10.76
CA LEU A 381 6.46 -21.39 11.80
C LEU A 381 7.88 -21.23 11.24
N ALA A 382 8.34 -22.21 10.45
CA ALA A 382 9.63 -22.19 9.78
C ALA A 382 9.71 -21.03 8.78
N GLU A 383 8.65 -20.86 7.97
CA GLU A 383 8.55 -19.75 7.01
C GLU A 383 8.60 -18.39 7.71
N ARG A 384 8.00 -18.25 8.91
CA ARG A 384 8.05 -17.01 9.71
C ARG A 384 9.44 -16.74 10.28
N VAL A 385 10.14 -17.76 10.78
CA VAL A 385 11.53 -17.64 11.25
C VAL A 385 12.43 -17.22 10.09
N TRP A 386 12.32 -17.90 8.95
CA TRP A 386 13.05 -17.57 7.73
C TRP A 386 12.77 -16.13 7.27
N CYS A 387 11.49 -15.72 7.20
CA CYS A 387 11.12 -14.35 6.83
C CYS A 387 11.79 -13.33 7.75
N LEU A 388 11.73 -13.54 9.08
CA LEU A 388 12.38 -12.64 10.04
C LEU A 388 13.90 -12.60 9.84
N TYR A 389 14.53 -13.75 9.65
CA TYR A 389 15.97 -13.83 9.38
C TYR A 389 16.34 -13.05 8.11
N VAL A 390 15.59 -13.24 7.02
CA VAL A 390 15.80 -12.53 5.76
C VAL A 390 15.69 -11.02 5.95
N PHE A 391 14.59 -10.52 6.54
CA PHE A 391 14.36 -9.08 6.64
C PHE A 391 15.22 -8.36 7.68
N HIS A 392 15.59 -9.02 8.79
CA HIS A 392 16.30 -8.37 9.88
C HIS A 392 17.80 -8.67 9.95
N ILE A 393 18.25 -9.75 9.32
CA ILE A 393 19.67 -10.14 9.32
C ILE A 393 20.27 -10.02 7.91
N CYS A 394 19.57 -10.48 6.87
CA CYS A 394 20.15 -10.50 5.51
C CYS A 394 19.97 -9.18 4.75
N ILE A 395 18.79 -8.54 4.84
CA ILE A 395 18.46 -7.32 4.09
C ILE A 395 18.84 -6.04 4.86
N CYS A 396 19.07 -6.11 6.17
CA CYS A 396 19.35 -4.94 7.04
C CYS A 396 20.79 -4.36 6.92
N HIS A 397 21.38 -4.42 5.73
CA HIS A 397 22.65 -3.77 5.37
C HIS A 397 22.44 -2.88 4.14
#